data_AF-A0A950RY28-F1
#
_entry.id   AF-A0A950RY28-F1
#
_cell.length_a   1.000
_cell.length_b   1.000
_cell.length_c   1.000
_cell.angle_alpha   90.00
_cell.angle_beta   90.00
_cell.angle_gamma   90.00
#
_symmetry.space_group_name_H-M   'P 1'
#
loop_
_entity.id
_entity.type
_entity.pdbx_description
1 polymer ?
#
loop_
_entity_poly.entity_id
_entity_poly.type
_entity_poly.pdbx_seq_one_letter_code
_entity_poly.pdbx_strand_id
1 'polypeptide(L)'
;MCGSSIAAGGERSRLHPERAANVTFFLRGEAMQGASNRLDLAAEWRTLALLIILSVIELLLVLRLFTGATDGPLIGAIVIVAVLILVATTAERVRKLSAGPTGISTELDTIREVAKNAEDVAHHARDQLEETNRKVQRLFVMTMAEPMFHNLKKLSTDHFGPYEMSLGLERELRYLRDVGYIRVPSVGAIPKRDDDLSKHVRITAAGRDFVQLREELLPPGTQTMSGGTIGQARLNRAD
;
A
#
# COMPACT_ATOMS: atom_id res chain seq x y z
N MET A 1 -31.03 48.58 93.10
CA MET A 1 -30.56 48.52 91.70
C MET A 1 -31.79 48.60 90.81
N CYS A 2 -31.93 49.73 90.11
CA CYS A 2 -33.11 50.11 89.33
C CYS A 2 -33.15 49.44 87.95
N GLY A 3 -34.36 49.18 87.45
CA GLY A 3 -34.62 48.68 86.10
C GLY A 3 -34.90 49.78 85.07
N SER A 4 -35.14 49.34 83.83
CA SER A 4 -35.78 50.03 82.68
C SER A 4 -35.87 48.96 81.56
N SER A 5 -37.02 48.52 81.02
CA SER A 5 -38.01 49.19 80.16
C SER A 5 -37.43 49.77 78.86
N ILE A 6 -37.94 49.29 77.71
CA ILE A 6 -37.95 49.81 76.31
C ILE A 6 -38.09 48.59 75.37
N ALA A 7 -38.74 48.56 74.21
CA ALA A 7 -39.94 49.17 73.61
C ALA A 7 -40.11 48.44 72.26
N ALA A 8 -41.34 48.38 71.76
CA ALA A 8 -41.71 47.70 70.52
C ALA A 8 -41.19 48.40 69.25
N GLY A 9 -40.90 47.61 68.21
CA GLY A 9 -40.65 48.07 66.85
C GLY A 9 -41.24 47.07 65.86
N GLY A 10 -42.43 47.37 65.34
CA GLY A 10 -43.08 46.61 64.28
C GLY A 10 -42.59 47.05 62.91
N GLU A 11 -42.02 46.13 62.14
CA GLU A 11 -41.74 46.32 60.72
C GLU A 11 -42.79 45.57 59.88
N ARG A 12 -43.60 46.37 59.18
CA ARG A 12 -44.55 45.94 58.16
C ARG A 12 -43.78 45.55 56.90
N SER A 13 -43.73 44.25 56.60
CA SER A 13 -43.29 43.71 55.31
C SER A 13 -44.23 44.18 54.19
N ARG A 14 -43.78 45.16 53.39
CA ARG A 14 -44.38 45.49 52.10
C ARG A 14 -43.92 44.45 51.07
N LEU A 15 -44.82 43.56 50.69
CA LEU A 15 -44.68 42.65 49.56
C LEU A 15 -44.61 43.45 48.25
N HIS A 16 -43.45 43.40 47.58
CA HIS A 16 -43.24 43.88 46.21
C HIS A 16 -43.86 42.88 45.20
N PRO A 17 -44.81 43.28 44.34
CA PRO A 17 -45.41 42.41 43.33
C PRO A 17 -44.56 42.17 42.07
N GLU A 18 -43.32 42.66 41.99
CA GLU A 18 -42.50 42.56 40.75
C GLU A 18 -41.79 41.22 40.51
N ARG A 19 -41.85 40.25 41.44
CA ARG A 19 -41.15 38.96 41.27
C ARG A 19 -41.95 37.86 40.54
N ALA A 20 -43.21 38.11 40.20
CA ALA A 20 -44.07 37.09 39.59
C ALA A 20 -43.95 37.01 38.04
N ALA A 21 -43.37 38.00 37.37
CA ALA A 21 -43.30 38.03 35.91
C ALA A 21 -42.07 37.32 35.31
N ASN A 22 -41.06 37.01 36.12
CA ASN A 22 -39.78 36.45 35.62
C ASN A 22 -39.72 34.92 35.57
N VAL A 23 -40.70 34.21 36.13
CA VAL A 23 -40.68 32.74 36.20
C VAL A 23 -41.36 32.10 34.97
N THR A 24 -42.32 32.77 34.35
CA THR A 24 -43.01 32.27 33.14
C THR A 24 -42.19 32.38 31.86
N PHE A 25 -41.19 33.25 31.80
CA PHE A 25 -40.28 33.32 30.65
C PHE A 25 -39.25 32.18 30.64
N PHE A 26 -38.85 31.69 31.83
CA PHE A 26 -37.84 30.64 31.95
C PHE A 26 -38.37 29.26 31.53
N LEU A 27 -39.62 28.94 31.89
CA LEU A 27 -40.25 27.66 31.51
C LEU A 27 -40.63 27.56 30.03
N ARG A 28 -40.69 28.69 29.31
CA ARG A 28 -40.96 28.69 27.85
C ARG A 28 -39.70 28.50 27.00
N GLY A 29 -38.53 28.84 27.53
CA GLY A 29 -37.24 28.64 26.86
C GLY A 29 -36.85 27.16 26.76
N GLU A 30 -37.03 26.39 27.84
CA GLU A 30 -36.59 24.99 27.90
C GLU A 30 -37.43 24.05 27.00
N ALA A 31 -38.72 24.35 26.81
CA ALA A 31 -39.58 23.55 25.93
C ALA A 31 -39.27 23.73 24.44
N MET A 32 -38.73 24.89 24.02
CA MET A 32 -38.34 25.11 22.62
C MET A 32 -36.97 24.51 22.29
N GLN A 33 -36.06 24.43 23.27
CA GLN A 33 -34.72 23.90 23.03
C GLN A 33 -34.71 22.38 22.84
N GLY A 34 -35.60 21.65 23.53
CA GLY A 34 -35.76 20.19 23.36
C GLY A 34 -36.32 19.75 22.00
N ALA A 35 -37.08 20.60 21.31
CA ALA A 35 -37.63 20.27 19.98
C ALA A 35 -36.58 20.39 18.86
N SER A 36 -35.65 21.33 18.98
CA SER A 36 -34.56 21.52 17.99
C SER A 36 -33.57 20.35 17.97
N ASN A 37 -33.18 19.84 19.14
CA ASN A 37 -32.25 18.71 19.25
C ASN A 37 -32.81 17.39 18.66
N ARG A 38 -34.15 17.22 18.65
CA ARG A 38 -34.78 16.02 18.07
C ARG A 38 -34.78 16.04 16.54
N LEU A 39 -34.81 17.22 15.92
CA LEU A 39 -34.75 17.36 14.47
C LEU A 39 -33.31 17.18 13.96
N ASP A 40 -32.32 17.66 14.70
CA ASP A 40 -30.90 17.47 14.36
C ASP A 40 -30.46 16.01 14.49
N LEU A 41 -30.87 15.31 15.57
CA LEU A 41 -30.60 13.87 15.69
C LEU A 41 -31.17 13.09 14.50
N ALA A 42 -32.40 13.38 14.08
CA ALA A 42 -33.03 12.67 12.97
C ALA A 42 -32.31 12.89 11.62
N ALA A 43 -31.62 14.01 11.43
CA ALA A 43 -30.82 14.27 10.24
C ALA A 43 -29.50 13.48 10.26
N GLU A 44 -28.83 13.40 11.41
CA GLU A 44 -27.59 12.63 11.59
C GLU A 44 -27.80 11.11 11.44
N TRP A 45 -28.92 10.58 11.94
CA TRP A 45 -29.23 9.15 11.78
C TRP A 45 -29.51 8.76 10.32
N ARG A 46 -30.01 9.68 9.49
CA ARG A 46 -30.26 9.44 8.06
C ARG A 46 -28.96 9.32 7.27
N THR A 47 -27.98 10.17 7.55
CA THR A 47 -26.68 10.11 6.85
C THR A 47 -25.92 8.85 7.25
N LEU A 48 -25.91 8.49 8.53
CA LEU A 48 -25.30 7.25 9.01
C LEU A 48 -25.99 6.01 8.41
N ALA A 49 -27.32 5.99 8.32
CA ALA A 49 -28.05 4.88 7.71
C ALA A 49 -27.68 4.69 6.23
N LEU A 50 -27.54 5.79 5.47
CA LEU A 50 -27.13 5.72 4.06
C LEU A 50 -25.69 5.20 3.90
N LEU A 51 -24.76 5.59 4.77
CA LEU A 51 -23.39 5.10 4.75
C LEU A 51 -23.29 3.60 5.07
N ILE A 52 -24.08 3.12 6.03
CA ILE A 52 -24.14 1.69 6.36
C ILE A 52 -24.72 0.88 5.19
N ILE A 53 -25.76 1.38 4.52
CA ILE A 53 -26.31 0.70 3.34
C ILE A 53 -25.27 0.63 2.22
N LEU A 54 -24.54 1.71 2.00
CA LEU A 54 -23.50 1.78 0.95
C LEU A 54 -22.34 0.82 1.23
N SER A 55 -21.90 0.71 2.50
CA SER A 55 -20.81 -0.22 2.88
C SER A 55 -21.23 -1.69 2.73
N VAL A 56 -22.50 -2.02 3.00
CA VAL A 56 -23.04 -3.37 2.77
C VAL A 56 -23.07 -3.71 1.28
N ILE A 57 -23.43 -2.75 0.42
CA ILE A 57 -23.41 -2.94 -1.05
C ILE A 57 -21.98 -3.21 -1.54
N GLU A 58 -21.00 -2.47 -1.03
CA GLU A 58 -19.59 -2.67 -1.36
C GLU A 58 -19.10 -4.06 -0.94
N LEU A 59 -19.43 -4.49 0.28
CA LEU A 59 -19.08 -5.82 0.78
C LEU A 59 -19.70 -6.93 -0.08
N LEU A 60 -20.94 -6.77 -0.54
CA LEU A 60 -21.61 -7.72 -1.44
C LEU A 60 -20.95 -7.77 -2.82
N LEU A 61 -20.48 -6.63 -3.36
CA LEU A 61 -19.75 -6.58 -4.63
C LEU A 61 -18.39 -7.27 -4.53
N VAL A 62 -17.65 -7.04 -3.45
CA VAL A 62 -16.37 -7.74 -3.18
C VAL A 62 -16.61 -9.24 -2.99
N LEU A 63 -17.63 -9.63 -2.24
CA LEU A 63 -17.98 -11.05 -2.07
C LEU A 63 -18.31 -11.71 -3.42
N ARG A 64 -19.04 -11.00 -4.30
CA ARG A 64 -19.35 -11.46 -5.66
C ARG A 64 -18.11 -11.55 -6.56
N LEU A 65 -17.12 -10.69 -6.36
CA LEU A 65 -15.83 -10.76 -7.04
C LEU A 65 -15.07 -12.05 -6.65
N PHE A 66 -15.13 -12.43 -5.38
CA PHE A 66 -14.49 -13.66 -4.87
C PHE A 66 -15.20 -14.95 -5.26
N THR A 67 -16.51 -14.94 -5.53
CA THR A 67 -17.27 -16.13 -5.95
C THR A 67 -17.17 -16.47 -7.45
N GLY A 68 -16.32 -15.75 -8.20
CA GLY A 68 -15.82 -16.21 -9.51
C GLY A 68 -16.58 -15.72 -10.75
N ALA A 69 -17.62 -14.89 -10.61
CA ALA A 69 -18.28 -14.24 -11.74
C ALA A 69 -17.58 -12.91 -12.08
N THR A 70 -16.44 -12.99 -12.76
CA THR A 70 -15.64 -11.82 -13.14
C THR A 70 -16.06 -11.28 -14.49
N ASP A 71 -17.11 -10.47 -14.51
CA ASP A 71 -17.43 -9.61 -15.64
C ASP A 71 -16.63 -8.31 -15.52
N GLY A 72 -15.90 -7.91 -16.57
CA GLY A 72 -15.16 -6.63 -16.63
C GLY A 72 -15.89 -5.39 -16.09
N PRO A 73 -17.21 -5.19 -16.31
CA PRO A 73 -17.93 -4.05 -15.72
C PRO A 73 -18.05 -4.07 -14.18
N LEU A 74 -17.89 -5.22 -13.53
CA LEU A 74 -18.05 -5.38 -12.08
C LEU A 74 -16.88 -4.75 -11.32
N ILE A 75 -15.65 -4.87 -11.85
CA ILE A 75 -14.45 -4.22 -11.31
C ILE A 75 -14.59 -2.70 -11.40
N GLY A 76 -15.10 -2.18 -12.53
CA GLY A 76 -15.34 -0.75 -12.70
C GLY A 76 -16.32 -0.18 -11.68
N ALA A 77 -17.42 -0.89 -11.40
CA ALA A 77 -18.41 -0.48 -10.41
C ALA A 77 -17.83 -0.39 -8.99
N ILE A 78 -16.97 -1.34 -8.59
CA ILE A 78 -16.32 -1.35 -7.27
C ILE A 78 -15.43 -0.12 -7.10
N VAL A 79 -14.61 0.20 -8.11
CA VAL A 79 -13.70 1.36 -8.06
C VAL A 79 -14.48 2.66 -7.96
N ILE A 80 -15.57 2.81 -8.72
CA ILE A 80 -16.41 4.02 -8.68
C ILE A 80 -17.06 4.21 -7.31
N VAL A 81 -17.57 3.14 -6.69
CA VAL A 81 -18.18 3.20 -5.35
C VAL A 81 -17.14 3.56 -4.29
N ALA A 82 -15.95 2.95 -4.33
CA ALA A 82 -14.87 3.27 -3.40
C ALA A 82 -14.42 4.74 -3.50
N VAL A 83 -14.33 5.29 -4.73
CA VAL A 83 -14.02 6.71 -4.96
C VAL A 83 -15.13 7.62 -4.42
N LEU A 84 -16.40 7.27 -4.63
CA LEU A 84 -17.54 8.03 -4.11
C LEU A 84 -17.54 8.09 -2.57
N ILE A 85 -17.23 6.98 -1.90
CA ILE A 85 -17.11 6.93 -0.43
C ILE A 85 -15.96 7.83 0.05
N LEU A 86 -14.81 7.80 -0.64
CA LEU A 86 -13.67 8.67 -0.32
C LEU A 86 -14.03 10.16 -0.47
N VAL A 87 -14.76 10.53 -1.52
CA VAL A 87 -15.22 11.91 -1.74
C VAL A 87 -16.27 12.31 -0.68
N ALA A 88 -17.20 11.43 -0.32
CA ALA A 88 -18.21 11.71 0.69
C ALA A 88 -17.59 11.94 2.09
N THR A 89 -16.63 11.10 2.47
CA THR A 89 -15.94 11.19 3.78
C THR A 89 -15.02 12.42 3.88
N THR A 90 -14.43 12.86 2.76
CA THR A 90 -13.64 14.10 2.73
C THR A 90 -14.53 15.34 2.76
N ALA A 91 -15.70 15.32 2.11
CA ALA A 91 -16.65 16.44 2.14
C ALA A 91 -17.18 16.75 3.55
N GLU A 92 -17.45 15.73 4.38
CA GLU A 92 -17.88 15.95 5.78
C GLU A 92 -16.77 16.58 6.64
N ARG A 93 -15.51 16.24 6.38
CA ARG A 93 -14.36 16.86 7.08
C ARG A 93 -14.21 18.33 6.69
N VAL A 94 -14.41 18.67 5.42
CA VAL A 94 -14.37 20.07 4.94
C VAL A 94 -15.52 20.90 5.53
N ARG A 95 -16.70 20.30 5.72
CA ARG A 95 -17.86 21.03 6.26
C ARG A 95 -17.73 21.39 7.74
N LYS A 96 -17.05 20.56 8.54
CA LYS A 96 -16.76 20.85 9.96
C LYS A 96 -15.67 21.90 10.16
N LEU A 97 -14.85 22.16 9.15
CA LEU A 97 -13.78 23.17 9.19
C LEU A 97 -14.27 24.59 8.81
N SER A 98 -15.41 24.71 8.13
CA SER A 98 -15.93 25.99 7.61
C SER A 98 -16.70 26.86 8.64
N ALA A 99 -16.85 26.44 9.90
CA ALA A 99 -17.71 27.11 10.89
C ALA A 99 -16.95 27.87 12.00
N GLY A 100 -15.80 28.47 11.70
CA GLY A 100 -14.99 29.25 12.64
C GLY A 100 -14.57 30.63 12.08
N PRO A 101 -14.87 31.77 12.74
CA PRO A 101 -14.59 33.11 12.19
C PRO A 101 -13.10 33.53 12.09
N THR A 102 -12.16 32.67 12.48
CA THR A 102 -10.74 33.06 12.66
C THR A 102 -9.71 32.13 11.97
N GLY A 103 -10.11 31.18 11.11
CA GLY A 103 -9.26 30.05 10.70
C GLY A 103 -8.41 30.16 9.43
N ILE A 104 -8.45 31.26 8.66
CA ILE A 104 -7.93 31.24 7.27
C ILE A 104 -6.40 31.46 7.18
N SER A 105 -5.74 32.07 8.18
CA SER A 105 -4.31 32.41 8.08
C SER A 105 -3.33 31.36 8.62
N THR A 106 -3.78 30.43 9.46
CA THR A 106 -2.93 29.34 9.99
C THR A 106 -2.97 28.06 9.15
N GLU A 107 -3.87 27.98 8.15
CA GLU A 107 -4.08 26.78 7.34
C GLU A 107 -3.18 26.70 6.09
N LEU A 108 -2.64 27.83 5.63
CA LEU A 108 -1.69 27.84 4.50
C LEU A 108 -0.33 27.23 4.86
N ASP A 109 0.11 27.40 6.11
CA ASP A 109 1.35 26.78 6.59
C ASP A 109 1.17 25.28 6.85
N THR A 110 0.02 24.86 7.39
CA THR A 110 -0.26 23.42 7.63
C THR A 110 -0.52 22.64 6.34
N ILE A 111 -1.18 23.24 5.35
CA ILE A 111 -1.34 22.60 4.03
C ILE A 111 0.01 22.46 3.32
N ARG A 112 0.89 23.47 3.43
CA ARG A 112 2.25 23.42 2.88
C ARG A 112 3.11 22.37 3.58
N GLU A 113 2.97 22.24 4.89
CA GLU A 113 3.67 21.24 5.71
C GLU A 113 3.17 19.81 5.41
N VAL A 114 1.87 19.60 5.27
CA VAL A 114 1.30 18.30 4.88
C VAL A 114 1.69 17.92 3.45
N ALA A 115 1.71 18.87 2.51
CA ALA A 115 2.18 18.62 1.15
C ALA A 115 3.67 18.22 1.12
N LYS A 116 4.50 18.91 1.91
CA LYS A 116 5.94 18.59 2.02
C LYS A 116 6.16 17.22 2.66
N ASN A 117 5.44 16.91 3.74
CA ASN A 117 5.52 15.60 4.40
C ASN A 117 5.01 14.47 3.49
N ALA A 118 3.98 14.71 2.67
CA ALA A 118 3.50 13.73 1.70
C ALA A 118 4.52 13.48 0.58
N GLU A 119 5.22 14.53 0.14
CA GLU A 119 6.29 14.43 -0.85
C GLU A 119 7.52 13.70 -0.28
N ASP A 120 7.93 14.00 0.96
CA ASP A 120 9.01 13.31 1.67
C ASP A 120 8.69 11.83 1.92
N VAL A 121 7.43 11.50 2.29
CA VAL A 121 6.98 10.12 2.45
C VAL A 121 6.94 9.38 1.12
N ALA A 122 6.50 10.03 0.04
CA ALA A 122 6.51 9.44 -1.30
C ALA A 122 7.94 9.20 -1.81
N HIS A 123 8.88 10.11 -1.50
CA HIS A 123 10.30 9.93 -1.80
C HIS A 123 10.90 8.78 -0.99
N HIS A 124 10.68 8.75 0.33
CA HIS A 124 11.16 7.65 1.16
C HIS A 124 10.57 6.29 0.77
N ALA A 125 9.30 6.23 0.37
CA ALA A 125 8.68 5.01 -0.13
C ALA A 125 9.29 4.54 -1.45
N ARG A 126 9.61 5.47 -2.37
CA ARG A 126 10.31 5.17 -3.62
C ARG A 126 11.72 4.65 -3.36
N ASP A 127 12.47 5.31 -2.49
CA ASP A 127 13.84 4.92 -2.16
C ASP A 127 13.87 3.52 -1.51
N GLN A 128 12.95 3.24 -0.58
CA GLN A 128 12.82 1.92 0.03
C GLN A 128 12.40 0.84 -0.97
N LEU A 129 11.50 1.17 -1.90
CA LEU A 129 11.12 0.27 -2.99
C LEU A 129 12.30 -0.02 -3.91
N GLU A 130 13.10 0.99 -4.27
CA GLU A 130 14.30 0.82 -5.08
C GLU A 130 15.35 -0.03 -4.35
N GLU A 131 15.59 0.21 -3.07
CA GLU A 131 16.54 -0.56 -2.29
C GLU A 131 16.11 -2.03 -2.14
N THR A 132 14.81 -2.25 -1.89
CA THR A 132 14.24 -3.60 -1.80
C THR A 132 14.30 -4.30 -3.14
N ASN A 133 13.96 -3.61 -4.23
CA ASN A 133 14.04 -4.15 -5.58
C ASN A 133 15.48 -4.52 -5.94
N ARG A 134 16.47 -3.67 -5.62
CA ARG A 134 17.90 -3.99 -5.80
C ARG A 134 18.34 -5.20 -4.99
N LYS A 135 17.87 -5.36 -3.75
CA LYS A 135 18.18 -6.54 -2.91
C LYS A 135 17.59 -7.82 -3.53
N VAL A 136 16.33 -7.78 -3.95
CA VAL A 136 15.66 -8.92 -4.63
C VAL A 136 16.38 -9.28 -5.93
N GLN A 137 16.75 -8.29 -6.73
CA GLN A 137 17.52 -8.48 -7.96
C GLN A 137 18.88 -9.14 -7.70
N ARG A 138 19.64 -8.69 -6.69
CA ARG A 138 20.91 -9.30 -6.31
C ARG A 138 20.75 -10.76 -5.87
N LEU A 139 19.75 -11.04 -5.05
CA LEU A 139 19.46 -12.41 -4.62
C LEU A 139 19.13 -13.29 -5.83
N PHE A 140 18.30 -12.80 -6.74
CA PHE A 140 17.91 -13.55 -7.94
C PHE A 140 19.12 -13.82 -8.85
N VAL A 141 19.96 -12.80 -9.09
CA VAL A 141 21.22 -12.93 -9.84
C VAL A 141 22.15 -13.98 -9.23
N MET A 142 22.25 -14.05 -7.91
CA MET A 142 23.10 -15.02 -7.19
C MET A 142 22.54 -16.44 -7.16
N THR A 143 21.22 -16.63 -7.33
CA THR A 143 20.61 -17.97 -7.29
C THR A 143 20.79 -18.78 -8.58
N MET A 144 21.13 -18.13 -9.70
CA MET A 144 21.35 -18.80 -10.97
C MET A 144 22.80 -19.28 -11.10
N ALA A 145 22.97 -20.60 -11.27
CA ALA A 145 24.28 -21.22 -11.47
C ALA A 145 25.04 -20.61 -12.67
N GLU A 146 26.35 -20.46 -12.52
CA GLU A 146 27.24 -19.83 -13.52
C GLU A 146 27.15 -20.49 -14.92
N PRO A 147 27.13 -21.84 -15.07
CA PRO A 147 27.02 -22.48 -16.38
C PRO A 147 25.72 -22.12 -17.12
N MET A 148 24.62 -22.02 -16.38
CA MET A 148 23.30 -21.66 -16.92
C MET A 148 23.28 -20.21 -17.41
N PHE A 149 23.91 -19.31 -16.67
CA PHE A 149 24.07 -17.92 -17.10
C PHE A 149 24.93 -17.81 -18.36
N HIS A 150 26.05 -18.53 -18.42
CA HIS A 150 26.87 -18.57 -19.63
C HIS A 150 26.08 -19.04 -20.85
N ASN A 151 25.24 -20.07 -20.70
CA ASN A 151 24.37 -20.53 -21.78
C ASN A 151 23.34 -19.47 -22.18
N LEU A 152 22.70 -18.80 -21.21
CA LEU A 152 21.76 -17.70 -21.50
C LEU A 152 22.45 -16.52 -22.20
N LYS A 153 23.68 -16.17 -21.79
CA LYS A 153 24.49 -15.12 -22.42
C LYS A 153 24.90 -15.51 -23.84
N LYS A 154 25.25 -16.78 -24.10
CA LYS A 154 25.50 -17.24 -25.48
C LYS A 154 24.24 -17.19 -26.34
N LEU A 155 23.07 -17.40 -25.77
CA LEU A 155 21.80 -17.24 -26.49
C LEU A 155 21.48 -15.76 -26.77
N SER A 156 21.99 -14.81 -25.96
CA SER A 156 21.72 -13.38 -26.16
C SER A 156 22.47 -12.78 -27.36
N THR A 157 23.52 -13.43 -27.84
CA THR A 157 24.28 -13.00 -29.04
C THR A 157 23.65 -13.48 -30.36
N ASP A 158 22.52 -14.19 -30.29
CA ASP A 158 21.88 -14.91 -31.39
C ASP A 158 22.77 -15.97 -32.07
N HIS A 159 23.96 -16.25 -31.54
CA HIS A 159 24.95 -17.19 -32.07
C HIS A 159 25.50 -18.05 -30.92
N PHE A 160 24.81 -19.14 -30.60
CA PHE A 160 25.22 -20.04 -29.51
C PHE A 160 26.39 -20.93 -29.94
N GLY A 161 26.42 -21.29 -31.22
CA GLY A 161 27.41 -22.19 -31.81
C GLY A 161 27.14 -23.67 -31.52
N PRO A 162 28.09 -24.56 -31.88
CA PRO A 162 27.87 -26.00 -31.82
C PRO A 162 27.54 -26.45 -30.40
N TYR A 163 26.57 -27.37 -30.29
CA TYR A 163 26.15 -27.88 -28.99
C TYR A 163 25.92 -29.38 -29.01
N GLU A 164 26.02 -29.97 -27.81
CA GLU A 164 25.60 -31.33 -27.53
C GLU A 164 24.61 -31.31 -26.36
N MET A 165 23.44 -31.89 -26.58
CA MET A 165 22.35 -31.95 -25.61
C MET A 165 22.69 -32.93 -24.49
N SER A 166 23.27 -32.40 -23.42
CA SER A 166 23.46 -33.12 -22.16
C SER A 166 22.21 -33.02 -21.28
N LEU A 167 22.07 -33.95 -20.32
CA LEU A 167 21.02 -33.88 -19.29
C LEU A 167 21.05 -32.56 -18.50
N GLY A 168 22.24 -31.97 -18.32
CA GLY A 168 22.41 -30.67 -17.67
C GLY A 168 21.83 -29.54 -18.51
N LEU A 169 22.27 -29.44 -19.77
CA LEU A 169 21.79 -28.41 -20.69
C LEU A 169 20.27 -28.51 -20.90
N GLU A 170 19.73 -29.73 -21.02
CA GLU A 170 18.29 -29.92 -21.17
C GLU A 170 17.50 -29.41 -19.96
N ARG A 171 17.97 -29.70 -18.74
CA ARG A 171 17.36 -29.19 -17.50
C ARG A 171 17.46 -27.68 -17.40
N GLU A 172 18.60 -27.11 -17.76
CA GLU A 172 18.82 -25.67 -17.80
C GLU A 172 17.86 -24.98 -18.79
N LEU A 173 17.72 -25.51 -20.01
CA LEU A 173 16.79 -24.97 -21.00
C LEU A 173 15.33 -25.06 -20.53
N ARG A 174 14.92 -26.15 -19.88
CA ARG A 174 13.57 -26.21 -19.29
C ARG A 174 13.38 -25.14 -18.23
N TYR A 175 14.33 -25.00 -17.31
CA TYR A 175 14.26 -23.97 -16.27
C TYR A 175 14.20 -22.55 -16.87
N LEU A 176 15.09 -22.23 -17.82
CA LEU A 176 15.11 -20.92 -18.48
C LEU A 176 13.81 -20.62 -19.25
N ARG A 177 13.17 -21.65 -19.82
CA ARG A 177 11.85 -21.52 -20.45
C ARG A 177 10.77 -21.27 -19.41
N ASP A 178 10.78 -22.03 -18.32
CA ASP A 178 9.76 -21.97 -17.27
C ASP A 178 9.81 -20.60 -16.53
N VAL A 179 11.00 -20.00 -16.40
CA VAL A 179 11.20 -18.63 -15.90
C VAL A 179 10.90 -17.55 -16.96
N GLY A 180 10.77 -17.93 -18.23
CA GLY A 180 10.41 -17.01 -19.32
C GLY A 180 11.57 -16.24 -19.94
N TYR A 181 12.82 -16.65 -19.71
CA TYR A 181 14.02 -16.03 -20.31
C TYR A 181 14.29 -16.49 -21.73
N ILE A 182 13.79 -17.67 -22.09
CA ILE A 182 13.85 -18.18 -23.45
C ILE A 182 12.48 -18.62 -23.92
N ARG A 183 12.29 -18.60 -25.24
CA ARG A 183 11.13 -19.12 -25.94
C ARG A 183 11.57 -20.28 -26.80
N VAL A 184 10.99 -21.45 -26.53
CA VAL A 184 11.17 -22.67 -27.31
C VAL A 184 9.88 -23.48 -27.28
N PRO A 185 9.38 -23.99 -28.42
CA PRO A 185 8.13 -24.76 -28.45
C PRO A 185 8.19 -26.02 -27.57
N SER A 186 9.28 -26.77 -27.66
CA SER A 186 9.52 -27.94 -26.82
C SER A 186 11.02 -28.20 -26.71
N VAL A 187 11.53 -28.30 -25.48
CA VAL A 187 12.95 -28.63 -25.23
C VAL A 187 13.28 -30.03 -25.74
N GLY A 188 12.35 -30.98 -25.63
CA GLY A 188 12.55 -32.36 -26.09
C GLY A 188 12.52 -32.54 -27.61
N ALA A 189 12.07 -31.52 -28.36
CA ALA A 189 12.10 -31.54 -29.82
C ALA A 189 13.43 -31.02 -30.40
N ILE A 190 14.30 -30.45 -29.56
CA ILE A 190 15.60 -29.94 -29.98
C ILE A 190 16.51 -31.11 -30.36
N PRO A 191 17.21 -31.07 -31.52
CA PRO A 191 18.16 -32.11 -31.91
C PRO A 191 19.22 -32.34 -30.83
N LYS A 192 19.68 -33.59 -30.66
CA LYS A 192 20.71 -33.91 -29.66
C LYS A 192 22.05 -33.24 -29.96
N ARG A 193 22.35 -32.93 -31.22
CA ARG A 193 23.55 -32.22 -31.67
C ARG A 193 23.19 -31.41 -32.92
N ASP A 194 23.71 -30.19 -33.01
CA ASP A 194 23.59 -29.29 -34.17
C ASP A 194 24.73 -28.23 -34.07
N ASP A 195 24.91 -27.45 -35.13
CA ASP A 195 25.92 -26.41 -35.24
C ASP A 195 25.54 -25.12 -34.51
N ASP A 196 24.26 -24.91 -34.19
CA ASP A 196 23.80 -23.73 -33.45
C ASP A 196 22.47 -23.94 -32.73
N LEU A 197 22.46 -23.73 -31.40
CA LEU A 197 21.26 -23.83 -30.57
C LEU A 197 20.29 -22.67 -30.81
N SER A 198 20.80 -21.50 -31.24
CA SER A 198 19.99 -20.32 -31.51
C SER A 198 18.98 -20.53 -32.63
N LYS A 199 19.16 -21.53 -33.50
CA LYS A 199 18.17 -21.93 -34.52
C LYS A 199 16.86 -22.41 -33.90
N HIS A 200 16.94 -23.05 -32.73
CA HIS A 200 15.83 -23.72 -32.06
C HIS A 200 15.28 -22.93 -30.86
N VAL A 201 16.13 -22.10 -30.24
CA VAL A 201 15.84 -21.36 -29.02
C VAL A 201 15.99 -19.87 -29.27
N ARG A 202 14.99 -19.07 -28.87
CA ARG A 202 15.05 -17.60 -28.93
C ARG A 202 15.08 -17.01 -27.53
N ILE A 203 15.97 -16.06 -27.28
CA ILE A 203 15.95 -15.30 -26.03
C ILE A 203 14.78 -14.31 -26.02
N THR A 204 14.18 -14.10 -24.84
CA THR A 204 13.11 -13.10 -24.66
C THR A 204 13.68 -11.73 -24.28
N ALA A 205 12.83 -10.70 -24.22
CA ALA A 205 13.23 -9.39 -23.68
C ALA A 205 13.72 -9.51 -22.22
N ALA A 206 12.94 -10.18 -21.36
CA ALA A 206 13.31 -10.42 -19.97
C ALA A 206 14.64 -11.17 -19.81
N GLY A 207 14.94 -12.13 -20.70
CA GLY A 207 16.22 -12.82 -20.70
C GLY A 207 17.40 -11.90 -21.02
N ARG A 208 17.24 -10.96 -21.96
CA ARG A 208 18.26 -9.96 -22.29
C ARG A 208 18.49 -8.98 -21.15
N ASP A 209 17.40 -8.48 -20.57
CA ASP A 209 17.46 -7.55 -19.44
C ASP A 209 18.18 -8.20 -18.24
N PHE A 210 17.92 -9.48 -17.99
CA PHE A 210 18.62 -10.23 -16.94
C PHE A 210 20.12 -10.37 -17.23
N VAL A 211 20.50 -10.65 -18.48
CA VAL A 211 21.93 -10.76 -18.85
C VAL A 211 22.65 -9.43 -18.59
N GLN A 212 22.06 -8.32 -19.04
CA GLN A 212 22.59 -6.99 -18.81
C GLN A 212 22.74 -6.68 -17.31
N LEU A 213 21.68 -6.90 -16.53
CA LEU A 213 21.67 -6.65 -15.09
C LEU A 213 22.77 -7.45 -14.36
N ARG A 214 22.98 -8.72 -14.73
CA ARG A 214 24.01 -9.55 -14.11
C ARG A 214 25.42 -9.07 -14.46
N GLU A 215 25.65 -8.62 -15.69
CA GLU A 215 26.95 -8.07 -16.10
C GLU A 215 27.27 -6.75 -15.40
N GLU A 216 26.27 -5.91 -15.17
CA GLU A 216 26.41 -4.66 -14.41
C GLU A 216 26.77 -4.91 -12.93
N LEU A 217 26.20 -5.95 -12.32
CA LEU A 217 26.40 -6.29 -10.91
C LEU A 217 27.65 -7.15 -10.65
N LEU A 218 28.08 -7.96 -11.62
CA LEU A 218 29.19 -8.90 -11.51
C LEU A 218 30.11 -8.74 -12.73
N PRO A 219 30.93 -7.68 -12.78
CA PRO A 219 31.86 -7.47 -13.88
C PRO A 219 32.81 -8.67 -14.03
N PRO A 220 33.17 -9.05 -15.26
CA PRO A 220 34.01 -10.21 -15.55
C PRO A 220 35.41 -10.01 -14.96
N GLY A 221 35.61 -10.54 -13.74
CA GLY A 221 36.85 -10.38 -12.97
C GLY A 221 36.70 -10.64 -11.47
N THR A 222 35.48 -10.72 -10.93
CA THR A 222 35.24 -10.95 -9.49
C THR A 222 35.21 -12.42 -9.06
N GLN A 223 35.31 -13.39 -9.98
CA GLN A 223 35.16 -14.82 -9.66
C GLN A 223 36.46 -15.67 -9.61
N THR A 224 37.64 -15.07 -9.72
CA THR A 224 38.91 -15.80 -9.55
C THR A 224 39.55 -15.50 -8.20
N MET A 225 39.04 -16.04 -7.08
CA MET A 225 39.81 -16.13 -5.81
C MET A 225 39.22 -17.04 -4.71
N SER A 226 38.14 -17.80 -4.93
CA SER A 226 37.61 -18.72 -3.89
C SER A 226 37.63 -20.19 -4.34
N GLY A 227 38.80 -20.63 -4.78
CA GLY A 227 39.09 -22.02 -5.14
C GLY A 227 40.53 -22.41 -4.79
N GLY A 228 41.03 -21.93 -3.65
CA GLY A 228 42.36 -22.28 -3.14
C GLY A 228 42.36 -23.66 -2.51
N THR A 229 42.70 -24.67 -3.31
CA THR A 229 43.58 -25.79 -2.95
C THR A 229 43.47 -26.35 -1.52
N ILE A 230 42.52 -27.26 -1.27
CA ILE A 230 42.71 -28.32 -0.27
C ILE A 230 43.29 -29.53 -1.02
N GLY A 231 44.52 -29.35 -1.48
CA GLY A 231 45.37 -30.37 -2.07
C GLY A 231 46.11 -31.11 -0.96
N GLN A 232 45.61 -32.29 -0.63
CA GLN A 232 46.38 -33.48 -0.24
C GLN A 232 47.73 -33.27 0.48
N ALA A 233 47.69 -33.24 1.81
CA ALA A 233 48.81 -33.68 2.65
C ALA A 233 48.44 -35.05 3.25
N ARG A 234 48.54 -36.11 2.44
CA ARG A 234 48.49 -37.50 2.93
C ARG A 234 49.70 -38.25 2.37
N LEU A 235 50.43 -38.87 3.30
CA LEU A 235 51.44 -39.90 3.14
C LEU A 235 52.73 -39.53 2.39
N ASN A 236 53.76 -39.17 3.17
CA ASN A 236 55.08 -39.82 3.06
C ASN A 236 55.88 -39.58 4.35
N ARG A 237 55.83 -40.56 5.25
CA ARG A 237 56.89 -40.84 6.23
C ARG A 237 56.74 -42.30 6.68
N ALA A 238 57.18 -43.19 5.82
CA ALA A 238 57.74 -44.48 6.20
C ALA A 238 59.19 -44.41 5.72
N ASP A 239 60.10 -44.40 6.69
CA ASP A 239 61.49 -44.90 6.70
C ASP A 239 62.19 -44.32 7.93
#